data_AF-A0AAQ5Z0Y7-F1
#
_entry.id   AF-A0AAQ5Z0Y7-F1
#
_cell.length_a   1.000
_cell.length_b   1.000
_cell.length_c   1.000
_cell.angle_alpha   90.00
_cell.angle_beta   90.00
_cell.angle_gamma   90.00
#
_symmetry.space_group_name_H-M   'P 1'
#
loop_
_entity.id
_entity.type
_entity.pdbx_description
1 polymer ?
#
loop_
_entity_poly.entity_id
_entity_poly.type
_entity_poly.pdbx_seq_one_letter_code
_entity_poly.pdbx_strand_id
1 'polypeptide(L)'
;VCSAYDFYSKQIRVSWLWNGQEVTSGVSFTEAMPSGDWFYQVHSFLEFTPTRGERIACRVEHLSLSEAMLVVWDTSHPVSERAKMVIGTFLLIFGFVLMSTRFIYYKKKLRENFTLCQGDVRQKLLHYFAL
;
A
#
# COMPACT_ATOMS: atom_id res chain seq x y z
N VAL A 1 -2.13 -8.79 -17.21
CA VAL A 1 -1.50 -10.11 -17.47
C VAL A 1 -2.08 -11.12 -16.49
N CYS A 2 -2.42 -12.31 -16.94
CA CYS A 2 -2.83 -13.43 -16.09
C CYS A 2 -1.76 -14.51 -16.19
N SER A 3 -1.20 -14.94 -15.06
CA SER A 3 -0.11 -15.91 -15.00
C SER A 3 -0.56 -17.13 -14.21
N ALA A 4 -0.32 -18.32 -14.75
CA ALA A 4 -0.49 -19.58 -14.04
C ALA A 4 0.89 -20.24 -13.87
N TYR A 5 1.17 -20.69 -12.66
CA TYR A 5 2.44 -21.29 -12.24
C TYR A 5 2.19 -22.67 -11.62
N ASP A 6 3.28 -23.42 -11.42
CA ASP A 6 3.32 -24.63 -10.59
C ASP A 6 2.27 -25.69 -10.95
N PHE A 7 1.95 -25.82 -12.24
CA PHE A 7 0.97 -26.79 -12.73
C PHE A 7 1.59 -27.92 -13.55
N TYR A 8 0.95 -29.08 -13.52
CA TYR A 8 1.32 -30.30 -14.24
C TYR A 8 0.06 -31.09 -14.59
N SER A 9 -0.24 -31.50 -15.83
CA SER A 9 0.51 -31.53 -17.09
C SER A 9 0.50 -30.20 -17.88
N LYS A 10 1.20 -30.16 -19.04
CA LYS A 10 1.31 -28.98 -19.93
C LYS A 10 -0.04 -28.49 -20.48
N GLN A 11 -1.08 -29.31 -20.48
CA GLN A 11 -2.39 -28.96 -21.02
C GLN A 11 -3.17 -28.10 -20.01
N ILE A 12 -3.33 -26.82 -20.33
CA ILE A 12 -4.06 -25.83 -19.54
C ILE A 12 -4.84 -24.92 -20.49
N ARG A 13 -6.01 -24.45 -20.06
CA ARG A 13 -6.79 -23.45 -20.79
C ARG A 13 -6.93 -22.19 -19.95
N VAL A 14 -6.42 -21.09 -20.49
CA VAL A 14 -6.52 -19.76 -19.89
C VAL A 14 -7.38 -18.90 -20.81
N SER A 15 -8.47 -18.35 -20.30
CA SER A 15 -9.43 -17.54 -21.05
C SER A 15 -9.71 -16.23 -20.31
N TRP A 16 -9.99 -15.18 -21.06
CA TRP A 16 -10.39 -13.89 -20.49
C TRP A 16 -11.90 -13.75 -20.56
N LEU A 17 -12.48 -13.22 -19.49
CA LEU A 17 -13.89 -12.90 -19.38
C LEU A 17 -14.05 -11.39 -19.23
N TRP A 18 -14.89 -10.79 -20.07
CA TRP A 18 -15.35 -9.41 -19.95
C TRP A 18 -16.82 -9.43 -19.54
N ASN A 19 -17.12 -8.92 -18.35
CA ASN A 19 -18.47 -8.95 -17.75
C ASN A 19 -19.08 -10.37 -17.74
N GLY A 20 -18.25 -11.40 -17.59
CA GLY A 20 -18.64 -12.81 -17.57
C GLY A 20 -18.70 -13.49 -18.94
N GLN A 21 -18.50 -12.75 -20.04
CA GLN A 21 -18.47 -13.31 -21.39
C GLN A 21 -17.02 -13.53 -21.86
N GLU A 22 -16.75 -14.69 -22.46
CA GLU A 22 -15.41 -15.02 -22.97
C GLU A 22 -15.02 -14.11 -24.14
N VAL A 23 -13.83 -13.53 -24.06
CA VAL A 23 -13.26 -12.66 -25.10
C VAL A 23 -11.98 -13.26 -25.66
N THR A 24 -11.82 -13.14 -26.98
CA THR A 24 -10.64 -13.64 -27.72
C THR A 24 -9.90 -12.52 -28.45
N SER A 25 -10.53 -11.36 -28.65
CA SER A 25 -9.91 -10.19 -29.27
C SER A 25 -8.84 -9.60 -28.36
N GLY A 26 -7.65 -9.32 -28.92
CA GLY A 26 -6.52 -8.77 -28.15
C GLY A 26 -5.94 -9.74 -27.12
N VAL A 27 -6.31 -11.02 -27.15
CA VAL A 27 -5.76 -12.06 -26.27
C VAL A 27 -4.52 -12.68 -26.91
N SER A 28 -3.43 -12.72 -26.17
CA SER A 28 -2.23 -13.47 -26.52
C SER A 28 -1.79 -14.37 -25.36
N PHE A 29 -1.03 -15.41 -25.67
CA PHE A 29 -0.51 -16.36 -24.69
C PHE A 29 0.95 -16.70 -25.00
N THR A 30 1.74 -16.93 -23.95
CA THR A 30 3.03 -17.61 -24.10
C THR A 30 2.79 -19.09 -24.24
N GLU A 31 3.74 -19.81 -24.84
CA GLU A 31 3.75 -21.26 -24.69
C GLU A 31 3.96 -21.65 -23.22
N ALA A 32 3.47 -22.82 -22.84
CA ALA A 32 3.73 -23.36 -21.50
C ALA A 32 5.21 -23.76 -21.40
N MET A 33 5.95 -23.05 -20.55
CA MET A 33 7.38 -23.18 -20.33
C MET A 33 7.66 -23.87 -18.99
N PRO A 34 8.75 -24.63 -18.84
CA PRO A 34 9.12 -25.20 -17.55
C PRO A 34 9.47 -24.09 -16.54
N SER A 35 8.97 -24.20 -15.32
CA SER A 35 9.16 -23.24 -14.22
C SER A 35 10.37 -23.58 -13.32
N GLY A 36 11.11 -24.64 -13.65
CA GLY A 36 11.99 -25.33 -12.68
C GLY A 36 11.20 -26.38 -11.91
N ASP A 37 11.87 -27.41 -11.39
CA ASP A 37 11.25 -28.45 -10.57
C ASP A 37 10.07 -29.22 -11.21
N TRP A 38 10.12 -29.46 -12.53
CA TRP A 38 9.15 -30.27 -13.32
C TRP A 38 7.75 -29.66 -13.52
N PHE A 39 7.51 -28.44 -13.03
CA PHE A 39 6.26 -27.72 -13.26
C PHE A 39 6.31 -26.84 -14.50
N TYR A 40 5.15 -26.44 -14.99
CA TYR A 40 5.00 -25.50 -16.08
C TYR A 40 4.46 -24.15 -15.61
N GLN A 41 4.73 -23.12 -16.40
CA GLN A 41 4.17 -21.78 -16.29
C GLN A 41 3.62 -21.33 -17.65
N VAL A 42 2.54 -20.54 -17.63
CA VAL A 42 1.97 -19.91 -18.82
C VAL A 42 1.45 -18.52 -18.47
N HIS A 43 1.59 -17.59 -19.42
CA HIS A 43 1.12 -16.22 -19.28
C HIS A 43 0.15 -15.90 -20.40
N SER A 44 -0.97 -15.27 -20.04
CA SER A 44 -1.92 -14.69 -20.99
C SER A 44 -2.01 -13.18 -20.82
N PHE A 45 -2.11 -12.48 -21.94
CA PHE A 45 -2.22 -11.04 -22.00
C PHE A 45 -3.52 -10.68 -22.71
N LEU A 46 -4.14 -9.60 -22.25
CA LEU A 46 -5.33 -9.01 -22.84
C LEU A 46 -5.03 -7.54 -23.10
N GLU A 47 -5.09 -7.13 -24.35
CA GLU A 47 -5.06 -5.73 -24.76
C GLU A 47 -6.48 -5.16 -24.71
N PHE A 48 -6.72 -4.21 -23.81
CA PHE A 48 -8.02 -3.56 -23.67
C PHE A 48 -7.88 -2.14 -23.11
N THR A 49 -8.92 -1.33 -23.30
CA THR A 49 -9.02 -0.01 -22.67
C THR A 49 -10.02 -0.10 -21.51
N PRO A 50 -9.59 0.04 -20.24
CA PRO A 50 -10.48 -0.09 -19.09
C PRO A 50 -11.56 1.00 -19.09
N THR A 51 -12.83 0.61 -19.11
CA THR A 51 -13.96 1.53 -18.86
C THR A 51 -14.47 1.36 -17.42
N ARG A 52 -14.99 2.43 -16.82
CA ARG A 52 -15.53 2.38 -15.46
C ARG A 52 -16.72 1.42 -15.38
N GLY A 53 -16.68 0.51 -14.39
CA GLY A 53 -17.77 -0.43 -14.12
C GLY A 53 -17.66 -1.77 -14.85
N GLU A 54 -16.64 -1.94 -15.71
CA GLU A 54 -16.40 -3.22 -16.38
C GLU A 54 -15.62 -4.17 -15.48
N ARG A 55 -16.05 -5.44 -15.45
CA ARG A 55 -15.40 -6.50 -14.68
C ARG A 55 -14.67 -7.43 -15.62
N ILE A 56 -13.35 -7.40 -15.53
CA ILE A 56 -12.49 -8.32 -16.29
C ILE A 56 -12.06 -9.43 -15.34
N ALA A 57 -12.08 -10.67 -15.83
CA ALA A 57 -11.60 -11.81 -15.08
C ALA A 57 -10.80 -12.75 -15.98
N CYS A 58 -9.85 -13.45 -15.38
CA CYS A 58 -9.15 -14.56 -15.99
C CYS A 58 -9.76 -15.87 -15.49
N ARG A 59 -10.10 -16.77 -16.40
CA ARG A 59 -10.58 -18.12 -16.10
C ARG A 59 -9.51 -19.13 -16.47
N VAL A 60 -9.10 -19.92 -15.49
CA VAL A 60 -8.08 -20.96 -15.62
C VAL A 60 -8.73 -22.32 -15.43
N GLU A 61 -8.65 -23.15 -16.46
CA GLU A 61 -9.14 -24.53 -16.48
C GLU A 61 -7.93 -25.47 -16.61
N HIS A 62 -7.81 -26.42 -15.67
CA HIS A 62 -6.70 -27.38 -15.63
C HIS A 62 -7.17 -28.70 -15.01
N LEU A 63 -6.56 -29.81 -15.41
CA LEU A 63 -6.94 -31.16 -14.95
C LEU A 63 -6.78 -31.35 -13.43
N SER A 64 -5.87 -30.62 -12.79
CA SER A 64 -5.68 -30.67 -11.33
C SER A 64 -6.76 -29.90 -10.56
N LEU A 65 -7.59 -29.11 -11.25
CA LEU A 65 -8.67 -28.34 -10.66
C LEU A 65 -10.00 -29.03 -10.91
N SER A 66 -10.77 -29.30 -9.85
CA SER A 66 -12.13 -29.84 -9.97
C SER A 66 -13.10 -28.85 -10.60
N GLU A 67 -12.86 -27.55 -10.41
CA GLU A 67 -13.65 -26.45 -10.98
C GLU A 67 -12.72 -25.37 -11.54
N ALA A 68 -13.20 -24.61 -12.53
CA ALA A 68 -12.43 -23.54 -13.15
C ALA A 68 -12.13 -22.43 -12.13
N MET A 69 -10.87 -22.01 -12.04
CA MET A 69 -10.45 -20.91 -11.18
C MET A 69 -10.73 -19.57 -11.87
N LEU A 70 -11.51 -18.71 -11.22
CA LEU A 70 -11.85 -17.37 -11.70
C LEU A 70 -11.12 -16.30 -10.87
N VAL A 71 -10.20 -15.58 -11.52
CA VAL A 71 -9.44 -14.48 -10.92
C VAL A 71 -9.93 -13.16 -11.49
N VAL A 72 -10.61 -12.37 -10.66
CA VAL A 72 -11.12 -11.06 -11.07
C VAL A 72 -10.00 -10.04 -11.04
N TRP A 73 -9.83 -9.31 -12.13
CA TRP A 73 -8.90 -8.19 -12.22
C TRP A 73 -9.47 -7.03 -11.40
N ASP A 74 -8.96 -6.86 -10.19
CA ASP A 74 -9.34 -5.72 -9.35
C ASP A 74 -8.34 -4.57 -9.55
N THR A 75 -8.80 -3.46 -10.12
CA THR A 75 -8.04 -2.21 -10.21
C THR A 75 -7.94 -1.48 -8.87
N SER A 76 -8.68 -1.92 -7.85
CA SER A 76 -8.59 -1.36 -6.52
C SER A 76 -7.23 -1.77 -5.92
N HIS A 77 -6.40 -0.79 -5.54
CA HIS A 77 -5.17 -1.07 -4.79
C HIS A 77 -5.49 -2.06 -3.66
N PRO A 78 -4.70 -3.15 -3.50
CA PRO A 78 -4.99 -4.16 -2.50
C PRO A 78 -5.16 -3.47 -1.15
N VAL A 79 -6.14 -3.93 -0.37
CA VAL A 79 -6.54 -3.30 0.91
C VAL A 79 -5.32 -3.03 1.81
N SER A 80 -4.29 -3.87 1.72
CA SER A 80 -2.99 -3.70 2.39
C SER A 80 -2.25 -2.42 2.01
N GLU A 81 -2.20 -2.02 0.74
CA GLU A 81 -1.51 -0.81 0.28
C GLU A 81 -2.27 0.46 0.70
N ARG A 82 -3.61 0.41 0.67
CA ARG A 82 -4.43 1.51 1.19
C ARG A 82 -4.28 1.66 2.70
N ALA A 83 -4.26 0.55 3.44
CA ALA A 83 -4.08 0.56 4.89
C ALA A 83 -2.71 1.13 5.29
N LYS A 84 -1.63 0.78 4.56
CA LYS A 84 -0.29 1.35 4.78
C LYS A 84 -0.27 2.88 4.64
N MET A 85 -0.92 3.42 3.60
CA MET A 85 -1.03 4.87 3.42
C MET A 85 -1.76 5.54 4.59
N VAL A 86 -2.90 4.98 4.99
CA VAL A 86 -3.72 5.52 6.08
C VAL A 86 -2.96 5.54 7.40
N ILE A 87 -2.32 4.42 7.77
CA ILE A 87 -1.53 4.32 9.01
C ILE A 87 -0.36 5.32 9.01
N GLY A 88 0.35 5.44 7.88
CA GLY A 88 1.45 6.38 7.74
C GLY A 88 1.03 7.83 7.98
N THR A 89 -0.10 8.25 7.41
CA THR A 89 -0.63 9.61 7.59
C THR A 89 -0.99 9.91 9.05
N PHE A 90 -1.64 8.96 9.74
CA PHE A 90 -2.01 9.14 11.15
C PHE A 90 -0.79 9.31 12.05
N LEU A 91 0.26 8.50 11.86
CA LEU A 91 1.49 8.59 12.65
C LEU A 91 2.22 9.92 12.44
N LEU A 92 2.27 10.41 11.20
CA LEU A 92 2.88 11.70 10.89
C LEU A 92 2.16 12.84 11.59
N ILE A 93 0.83 12.94 11.44
CA ILE A 93 0.04 14.00 12.05
C ILE A 93 0.18 13.97 13.58
N PHE A 94 0.07 12.79 14.18
CA PHE A 94 0.20 12.63 15.63
C PHE A 94 1.59 13.04 16.14
N GLY A 95 2.65 12.65 15.41
CA GLY A 95 4.02 13.06 15.71
C GLY A 95 4.21 14.58 15.66
N PHE A 96 3.67 15.24 14.64
CA PHE A 96 3.75 16.70 14.49
C PHE A 96 3.05 17.46 15.62
N VAL A 97 1.88 16.99 16.06
CA VAL A 97 1.13 17.60 17.17
C VAL A 97 1.91 17.47 18.49
N LEU A 98 2.49 16.31 18.78
CA LEU A 98 3.31 16.13 19.98
C LEU A 98 4.59 16.97 19.96
N MET A 99 5.25 17.08 18.80
CA MET A 99 6.45 17.89 18.64
C MET A 99 6.16 19.39 18.81
N SER A 100 5.09 19.90 18.20
CA SER A 100 4.72 21.31 18.29
C SER A 100 4.29 21.70 19.71
N THR A 101 3.45 20.90 20.36
CA THR A 101 3.03 21.14 21.76
C THR A 101 4.22 21.14 22.72
N ARG A 102 5.11 20.15 22.61
CA ARG A 102 6.36 20.13 23.39
C ARG A 102 7.22 21.35 23.11
N PHE A 103 7.41 21.72 21.84
CA PHE A 103 8.23 22.88 21.47
C PHE A 103 7.67 24.17 22.07
N ILE A 104 6.36 24.40 21.99
CA ILE A 104 5.70 25.56 22.59
C ILE A 104 5.86 25.54 24.12
N TYR A 105 5.66 24.37 24.75
CA TYR A 105 5.87 24.21 26.19
C TYR A 105 7.31 24.53 26.60
N TYR A 106 8.31 24.02 25.87
CA TYR A 106 9.72 24.32 26.13
C TYR A 106 10.01 25.80 25.97
N LYS A 107 9.52 26.47 24.92
CA LYS A 107 9.70 27.92 24.75
C LYS A 107 9.03 28.71 25.88
N LYS A 108 7.85 28.31 26.34
CA LYS A 108 7.17 28.94 27.47
C LYS A 108 7.96 28.73 28.77
N LYS A 109 8.42 27.51 29.03
CA LYS A 109 9.20 27.18 30.23
C LYS A 109 10.55 27.90 30.28
N LEU A 110 11.23 28.03 29.13
CA LEU A 110 12.45 28.83 28.99
C LEU A 110 12.20 30.31 29.29
N ARG A 111 11.07 30.88 28.84
CA ARG A 111 10.68 32.25 29.15
C ARG A 111 10.42 32.46 30.64
N GLU A 112 9.69 31.53 31.27
CA GLU A 112 9.41 31.57 32.71
C GLU A 112 10.70 31.48 33.55
N ASN A 113 11.61 30.56 33.22
CA ASN A 113 12.90 30.43 33.91
C ASN A 113 13.75 31.69 33.76
N PHE A 114 13.75 32.33 32.58
CA PHE A 114 14.46 33.59 32.36
C PHE A 114 13.87 34.74 33.21
N THR A 115 12.54 34.84 33.29
CA THR A 115 11.88 35.84 34.15
C THR A 115 12.13 35.60 35.64
N LEU A 116 12.24 34.33 36.08
CA LEU A 116 12.54 33.97 37.46
C LEU A 116 13.98 34.39 37.85
N CYS A 117 14.97 34.13 36.99
CA CYS A 117 16.35 34.57 37.19
C CYS A 117 16.47 36.10 37.18
N GLN A 118 15.73 36.79 36.31
CA GLN A 118 15.75 38.25 36.24
C GLN A 118 15.10 38.92 37.48
N GLY A 119 14.10 38.27 38.09
CA GLY A 119 13.55 38.66 39.38
C GLY A 119 14.54 38.46 40.54
N ASP A 120 15.23 37.32 40.60
CA ASP A 120 16.20 36.99 41.66
C ASP A 120 17.43 37.92 41.64
N VAL A 121 17.96 38.24 40.45
CA VAL A 121 19.10 39.17 40.30
C VAL A 121 18.72 40.59 40.73
N ARG A 122 17.53 41.06 40.34
CA ARG A 122 17.03 42.41 40.69
C ARG A 122 16.83 42.55 42.20
N GLN A 123 16.36 41.50 42.87
CA GLN A 123 16.17 41.51 44.32
C GLN A 123 17.49 41.48 45.09
N LYS A 124 18.49 40.71 44.63
CA LYS A 124 19.84 40.71 45.21
C LYS A 124 20.57 42.06 45.02
N LEU A 125 20.39 42.73 43.88
CA LEU A 125 20.97 44.06 43.63
C LEU A 125 20.37 45.14 44.52
N LEU A 126 19.04 45.15 44.72
CA LEU A 126 18.39 46.12 45.63
C LEU A 126 18.84 45.95 47.09
N HIS A 127 19.12 44.71 47.51
CA HIS A 127 19.66 44.44 48.85
C HIS A 127 21.10 44.93 49.04
N TYR A 128 21.89 45.00 47.97
CA TYR A 128 23.29 45.46 48.00
C TYR A 128 23.41 46.99 48.07
N PHE A 129 22.49 47.73 47.42
CA PHE A 129 22.45 49.20 47.47
C PHE A 129 21.77 49.77 48.73
N ALA A 130 21.12 48.92 49.52
CA ALA A 130 20.46 49.29 50.79
C ALA A 130 21.34 49.08 52.04
N LEU A 131 22.57 48.59 51.84
CA LEU A 131 23.66 48.46 52.83
C LEU A 131 24.71 49.54 52.58
#